data_AF-A0A3S3S8H8-F1
#
_entry.id   AF-A0A3S3S8H8-F1
#
_cell.length_a   1.000
_cell.length_b   1.000
_cell.length_c   1.000
_cell.angle_alpha   90.00
_cell.angle_beta   90.00
_cell.angle_gamma   90.00
#
_symmetry.space_group_name_H-M   'P 1'
#
loop_
_entity.id
_entity.type
_entity.pdbx_description
1 polymer ?
#
loop_
_entity_poly.entity_id
_entity_poly.type
_entity_poly.pdbx_seq_one_letter_code
_entity_poly.pdbx_strand_id
1 'polypeptide(L)'
;MHTFFNLKIKETNDKMRQLLKAHVEPFLKEHGWHGKGSKFKRIANGQYQTLDFQFNKYGGSFAVNLGVVEPVENFYGSNSENLKFIRSQRLGSLNKRIVKRKNMDHWFNFMLGVLIYVPAYRRAVSELLKVYISQADLTFESMQKSIKAGVACIHLEKV
;
A
#
# COMPACT_ATOMS: atom_id res chain seq x y z
N MET A 1 1.33 -0.69 -32.65
CA MET A 1 1.16 -1.78 -31.65
C MET A 1 1.20 -1.27 -30.20
N HIS A 2 2.01 -0.25 -29.85
CA HIS A 2 2.12 0.27 -28.47
C HIS A 2 0.81 0.77 -27.84
N THR A 3 -0.07 1.41 -28.62
CA THR A 3 -1.29 2.03 -28.11
C THR A 3 -2.28 1.01 -27.55
N PHE A 4 -2.42 -0.15 -28.20
CA PHE A 4 -3.31 -1.24 -27.75
C PHE A 4 -2.81 -1.91 -26.47
N PHE A 5 -1.49 -2.08 -26.31
CA PHE A 5 -0.91 -2.65 -25.08
C PHE A 5 -1.07 -1.71 -23.89
N ASN A 6 -0.84 -0.40 -24.09
CA ASN A 6 -1.02 0.60 -23.04
C ASN A 6 -2.50 0.73 -22.61
N LEU A 7 -3.44 0.61 -23.55
CA LEU A 7 -4.87 0.58 -23.24
C LEU A 7 -5.21 -0.61 -22.31
N LYS A 8 -4.71 -1.81 -22.63
CA LYS A 8 -4.91 -3.01 -21.81
C LYS A 8 -4.31 -2.89 -20.40
N ILE A 9 -3.15 -2.24 -20.27
CA ILE A 9 -2.50 -2.01 -18.96
C ILE A 9 -3.39 -1.09 -18.09
N LYS A 10 -3.83 0.04 -18.65
CA LYS A 10 -4.69 1.00 -17.96
C LYS A 10 -6.00 0.34 -17.52
N GLU A 11 -6.68 -0.34 -18.43
CA GLU A 11 -7.95 -1.02 -18.16
C GLU A 11 -7.81 -2.09 -17.07
N THR A 12 -6.69 -2.83 -17.06
CA THR A 12 -6.42 -3.84 -16.02
C THR A 12 -6.23 -3.17 -14.65
N ASN A 13 -5.44 -2.09 -14.57
CA ASN A 13 -5.25 -1.35 -13.32
C ASN A 13 -6.56 -0.72 -12.83
N ASP A 14 -7.35 -0.15 -13.72
CA ASP A 14 -8.63 0.47 -13.38
C ASP A 14 -9.62 -0.56 -12.82
N LYS A 15 -9.66 -1.78 -13.39
CA LYS A 15 -10.44 -2.89 -12.82
C LYS A 15 -9.95 -3.31 -11.44
N MET A 16 -8.65 -3.42 -11.24
CA MET A 16 -8.10 -3.73 -9.92
C MET A 16 -8.45 -2.64 -8.90
N ARG A 17 -8.37 -1.36 -9.27
CA ARG A 17 -8.81 -0.23 -8.41
C ARG A 17 -10.29 -0.33 -8.04
N GLN A 18 -11.16 -0.71 -8.97
CA GLN A 18 -12.59 -0.92 -8.68
C GLN A 18 -12.79 -2.04 -7.65
N LEU A 19 -12.07 -3.16 -7.77
CA LEU A 19 -12.14 -4.23 -6.77
C LEU A 19 -11.61 -3.81 -5.40
N LEU A 20 -10.50 -3.07 -5.34
CA LEU A 20 -9.99 -2.51 -4.08
C LEU A 20 -11.02 -1.57 -3.45
N LYS A 21 -11.64 -0.70 -4.25
CA LYS A 21 -12.72 0.18 -3.78
C LYS A 21 -13.92 -0.58 -3.24
N ALA A 22 -14.31 -1.68 -3.88
CA ALA A 22 -15.47 -2.46 -3.47
C ALA A 22 -15.24 -3.30 -2.20
N HIS A 23 -14.02 -3.79 -1.99
CA HIS A 23 -13.75 -4.79 -0.95
C HIS A 23 -12.75 -4.35 0.13
N VAL A 24 -11.74 -3.55 -0.23
CA VAL A 24 -10.67 -3.16 0.68
C VAL A 24 -10.97 -1.81 1.34
N GLU A 25 -11.54 -0.85 0.62
CA GLU A 25 -11.91 0.44 1.22
C GLU A 25 -12.87 0.31 2.42
N PRO A 26 -13.96 -0.47 2.35
CA PRO A 26 -14.85 -0.66 3.51
C PRO A 26 -14.10 -1.25 4.71
N PHE A 27 -13.30 -2.29 4.46
CA PHE A 27 -12.45 -2.91 5.47
C PHE A 27 -11.48 -1.90 6.10
N LEU A 28 -10.79 -1.08 5.31
CA LEU A 28 -9.88 -0.06 5.83
C LEU A 28 -10.64 0.97 6.68
N LYS A 29 -11.82 1.41 6.25
CA LYS A 29 -12.65 2.36 7.02
C LYS A 29 -13.08 1.79 8.37
N GLU A 30 -13.45 0.52 8.42
CA GLU A 30 -13.74 -0.20 9.67
C GLU A 30 -12.51 -0.24 10.61
N HIS A 31 -11.30 -0.19 10.06
CA HIS A 31 -10.03 -0.14 10.80
C HIS A 31 -9.52 1.30 11.07
N GLY A 32 -10.42 2.29 11.00
CA GLY A 32 -10.15 3.68 11.33
C GLY A 32 -9.42 4.48 10.25
N TRP A 33 -9.31 3.95 9.02
CA TRP A 33 -8.70 4.69 7.91
C TRP A 33 -9.67 5.68 7.28
N HIS A 34 -9.22 6.92 7.13
CA HIS A 34 -9.87 7.98 6.36
C HIS A 34 -9.17 8.15 5.01
N GLY A 35 -9.93 8.16 3.92
CA GLY A 35 -9.38 8.29 2.57
C GLY A 35 -10.25 7.65 1.51
N LYS A 36 -9.77 7.69 0.27
CA LYS A 36 -10.43 7.07 -0.90
C LYS A 36 -9.40 6.77 -1.99
N GLY A 37 -9.69 5.78 -2.81
CA GLY A 37 -8.86 5.42 -3.95
C GLY A 37 -7.54 4.82 -3.52
N SER A 38 -6.44 5.52 -3.75
CA SER A 38 -5.10 5.00 -3.46
C SER A 38 -4.47 5.53 -2.18
N LYS A 39 -5.09 6.47 -1.46
CA LYS A 39 -4.47 7.17 -0.33
C LYS A 39 -5.36 7.16 0.90
N PHE A 40 -4.83 6.65 2.01
CA PHE A 40 -5.51 6.56 3.29
C PHE A 40 -4.64 7.09 4.41
N LYS A 41 -5.30 7.62 5.44
CA LYS A 41 -4.69 8.23 6.62
C LYS A 41 -5.44 7.78 7.86
N ARG A 42 -4.73 7.57 8.97
CA ARG A 42 -5.34 7.39 10.29
C ARG A 42 -4.44 7.92 11.37
N ILE A 43 -5.02 8.23 12.52
CA ILE A 43 -4.27 8.44 13.76
C ILE A 43 -4.50 7.22 14.63
N ALA A 44 -3.43 6.50 14.96
CA ALA A 44 -3.49 5.31 15.78
C ALA A 44 -2.27 5.26 16.71
N ASN A 45 -2.47 4.98 18.00
CA ASN A 45 -1.42 4.92 19.01
C ASN A 45 -0.52 6.18 19.05
N GLY A 46 -1.12 7.36 18.86
CA GLY A 46 -0.41 8.64 18.79
C GLY A 46 0.42 8.85 17.52
N GLN A 47 0.34 7.93 16.54
CA GLN A 47 1.05 8.04 15.26
C GLN A 47 0.13 8.53 14.16
N TYR A 48 0.68 9.40 13.32
CA TYR A 48 0.07 9.85 12.08
C TYR A 48 0.47 8.86 10.98
N GLN A 49 -0.44 7.95 10.66
CA GLN A 49 -0.17 6.81 9.78
C GLN A 49 -0.77 7.03 8.40
N THR A 50 -0.05 6.59 7.37
CA THR A 50 -0.50 6.61 5.97
C THR A 50 -0.45 5.21 5.37
N LEU A 51 -1.35 4.95 4.43
CA LEU A 51 -1.39 3.75 3.59
C LEU A 51 -1.65 4.17 2.15
N ASP A 52 -0.76 3.80 1.24
CA ASP A 52 -0.85 4.15 -0.18
C ASP A 52 -0.75 2.91 -1.08
N PHE A 53 -1.62 2.85 -2.09
CA PHE A 53 -1.60 1.85 -3.16
C PHE A 53 -0.78 2.34 -4.35
N GLN A 54 0.43 1.77 -4.51
CA GLN A 54 1.30 2.05 -5.64
C GLN A 54 1.14 0.98 -6.72
N PHE A 55 0.48 1.34 -7.81
CA PHE A 55 0.32 0.44 -8.96
C PHE A 55 1.58 0.41 -9.82
N ASN A 56 1.91 -0.78 -10.34
CA ASN A 56 2.96 -0.92 -11.34
C ASN A 56 2.56 -0.18 -12.63
N LYS A 57 3.46 0.64 -13.17
CA LYS A 57 3.25 1.37 -14.43
C LYS A 57 3.05 0.44 -15.63
N TYR A 58 3.56 -0.79 -15.56
CA TYR A 58 3.36 -1.84 -16.56
C TYR A 58 2.11 -2.71 -16.30
N GLY A 59 1.38 -2.44 -15.21
CA GLY A 59 0.20 -3.17 -14.77
C GLY A 59 0.52 -4.54 -14.17
N GLY A 60 -0.53 -5.25 -13.76
CA GLY A 60 -0.45 -6.63 -13.28
C GLY A 60 0.08 -6.79 -11.85
N SER A 61 0.45 -5.70 -11.18
CA SER A 61 0.77 -5.72 -9.77
C SER A 61 0.59 -4.36 -9.09
N PHE A 62 0.44 -4.40 -7.76
CA PHE A 62 0.48 -3.21 -6.92
C PHE A 62 1.23 -3.51 -5.62
N ALA A 63 1.79 -2.48 -5.00
CA ALA A 63 2.37 -2.52 -3.68
C ALA A 63 1.51 -1.68 -2.71
N VAL A 64 1.63 -1.99 -1.42
CA VAL A 64 0.99 -1.20 -0.35
C VAL A 64 2.09 -0.61 0.52
N ASN A 65 2.22 0.71 0.48
CA ASN A 65 3.20 1.46 1.23
C ASN A 65 2.56 1.93 2.54
N LEU A 66 3.16 1.56 3.67
CA LEU A 66 2.79 2.08 4.99
C LEU A 66 3.76 3.18 5.38
N GLY A 67 3.27 4.23 6.03
CA GLY A 67 4.09 5.35 6.46
C GLY A 67 3.71 5.90 7.82
N VAL A 68 4.70 6.40 8.53
CA VAL A 68 4.55 7.25 9.72
C VAL A 68 5.06 8.63 9.37
N VAL A 69 4.23 9.64 9.56
CA VAL A 69 4.56 11.03 9.24
C VAL A 69 4.63 11.87 10.51
N GLU A 70 5.22 13.06 10.39
CA GLU A 70 5.22 14.05 11.47
C GLU A 70 3.79 14.50 11.79
N PRO A 71 3.48 14.76 13.08
CA PRO A 71 2.22 15.36 13.47
C PRO A 71 1.97 16.68 12.72
N VAL A 72 0.74 16.86 12.23
CA VAL A 72 0.32 18.09 11.55
C VAL A 72 -1.12 18.42 11.95
N GLU A 73 -1.39 19.70 12.17
CA GLU A 73 -2.66 20.21 12.73
C GLU A 73 -3.89 19.81 11.89
N ASN A 74 -3.79 19.87 10.56
CA ASN A 74 -4.87 19.47 9.64
C ASN A 74 -4.55 18.18 8.87
N PHE A 75 -4.14 17.12 9.56
CA PHE A 75 -3.67 15.88 8.93
C PHE A 75 -4.61 15.29 7.88
N TYR A 76 -5.91 15.23 8.16
CA TYR A 76 -6.88 14.68 7.21
C TYR A 76 -7.13 15.61 6.01
N GLY A 77 -6.97 16.93 6.18
CA GLY A 77 -7.10 17.92 5.10
C GLY A 77 -5.81 18.16 4.30
N SER A 78 -4.62 17.83 4.82
CA SER A 78 -3.35 18.04 4.12
C SER A 78 -3.23 17.18 2.86
N ASN A 79 -2.60 17.71 1.81
CA ASN A 79 -2.17 16.87 0.69
C ASN A 79 -1.07 15.89 1.17
N SER A 80 -1.06 14.68 0.63
CA SER A 80 -0.09 13.65 1.00
C SER A 80 1.35 14.05 0.65
N GLU A 81 1.51 14.90 -0.36
CA GLU A 81 2.80 15.46 -0.80
C GLU A 81 3.41 16.42 0.22
N ASN A 82 2.57 17.00 1.09
CA ASN A 82 3.00 17.94 2.13
C ASN A 82 3.28 17.25 3.46
N LEU A 83 3.10 15.92 3.52
CA LEU A 83 3.38 15.16 4.73
C LEU A 83 4.86 14.79 4.77
N LYS A 84 5.53 15.16 5.86
CA LYS A 84 6.91 14.76 6.10
C LYS A 84 6.94 13.35 6.69
N PHE A 85 7.40 12.38 5.91
CA PHE A 85 7.54 11.00 6.35
C PHE A 85 8.74 10.86 7.28
N ILE A 86 8.48 10.36 8.49
CA ILE A 86 9.53 9.95 9.43
C ILE A 86 10.06 8.57 9.00
N ARG A 87 9.15 7.67 8.61
CA ARG A 87 9.49 6.32 8.16
C ARG A 87 8.43 5.75 7.23
N SER A 88 8.84 4.89 6.31
CA SER A 88 7.93 4.13 5.46
C SER A 88 8.43 2.70 5.27
N GLN A 89 7.50 1.79 5.00
CA GLN A 89 7.81 0.40 4.72
C GLN A 89 6.69 -0.23 3.87
N ARG A 90 7.05 -1.10 2.93
CA ARG A 90 6.06 -1.89 2.18
C ARG A 90 5.46 -2.98 3.07
N LEU A 91 4.14 -3.10 3.01
CA LEU A 91 3.39 -4.18 3.65
C LEU A 91 3.81 -5.52 3.03
N GLY A 92 4.03 -6.55 3.85
CA GLY A 92 4.47 -7.87 3.38
C GLY A 92 5.99 -8.10 3.47
N SER A 93 6.78 -7.04 3.69
CA SER A 93 8.25 -7.13 3.77
C SER A 93 8.78 -7.76 5.07
N LEU A 94 7.92 -8.05 6.05
CA LEU A 94 8.32 -8.70 7.32
C LEU A 94 8.43 -10.23 7.23
N ASN A 95 8.05 -10.85 6.11
CA ASN A 95 8.03 -12.31 6.00
C ASN A 95 9.46 -12.91 5.94
N LYS A 96 9.84 -13.65 7.00
CA LYS A 96 11.14 -14.33 7.15
C LYS A 96 11.48 -15.36 6.07
N ARG A 97 10.50 -15.92 5.35
CA ARG A 97 10.80 -16.78 4.17
C ARG A 97 11.32 -15.96 2.98
N ILE A 98 10.95 -14.68 2.90
CA ILE A 98 11.45 -13.72 1.90
C ILE A 98 12.81 -13.14 2.33
N VAL A 99 13.13 -13.13 3.63
CA VAL A 99 14.42 -12.62 4.17
C VAL A 99 15.67 -13.32 3.59
N LYS A 100 15.55 -14.53 3.03
CA LYS A 100 16.65 -15.15 2.25
C LYS A 100 16.97 -14.40 0.94
N ARG A 101 16.10 -13.50 0.50
CA ARG A 101 16.33 -12.52 -0.58
C ARG A 101 16.24 -11.13 0.02
N LYS A 102 17.41 -10.51 0.28
CA LYS A 102 17.53 -9.12 0.72
C LYS A 102 16.52 -8.22 -0.02
N ASN A 103 15.70 -7.46 0.72
CA ASN A 103 14.91 -6.34 0.21
C ASN A 103 14.09 -6.60 -1.07
N MET A 104 13.36 -7.70 -1.16
CA MET A 104 12.30 -7.78 -2.17
C MET A 104 11.02 -7.17 -1.61
N ASP A 105 10.74 -5.96 -2.07
CA ASP A 105 9.45 -5.32 -1.93
C ASP A 105 8.31 -6.29 -2.28
N HIS A 106 7.32 -6.42 -1.40
CA HIS A 106 6.18 -7.29 -1.67
C HIS A 106 5.21 -6.61 -2.64
N TRP A 107 4.92 -7.31 -3.73
CA TRP A 107 3.96 -6.90 -4.76
C TRP A 107 2.81 -7.90 -4.82
N PHE A 108 1.59 -7.40 -4.74
CA PHE A 108 0.37 -8.17 -4.95
C PHE A 108 0.13 -8.29 -6.45
N ASN A 109 0.22 -9.51 -6.98
CA ASN A 109 0.17 -9.77 -8.41
C ASN A 109 -1.24 -10.14 -8.85
N PHE A 110 -1.64 -9.65 -10.02
CA PHE A 110 -2.88 -9.99 -10.71
C PHE A 110 -2.62 -10.09 -12.22
N MET A 111 -3.36 -10.94 -12.92
CA MET A 111 -3.10 -11.14 -14.35
C MET A 111 -3.54 -9.94 -15.18
N LEU A 112 -2.70 -9.56 -16.15
CA LEU A 112 -3.05 -8.58 -17.18
C LEU A 112 -4.17 -9.15 -18.06
N GLY A 113 -5.24 -8.37 -18.27
CA GLY A 113 -6.35 -8.80 -19.11
C GLY A 113 -7.71 -8.34 -18.57
N VAL A 114 -8.55 -7.90 -19.49
CA VAL A 114 -9.80 -7.20 -19.20
C VAL A 114 -10.98 -8.16 -19.07
N LEU A 115 -11.01 -9.29 -19.78
CA LEU A 115 -12.26 -10.04 -19.99
C LEU A 115 -12.43 -11.33 -19.17
N ILE A 116 -11.38 -12.00 -18.65
CA ILE A 116 -11.53 -13.41 -18.23
C ILE A 116 -10.97 -13.77 -16.83
N TYR A 117 -10.45 -12.84 -16.02
CA TYR A 117 -9.71 -13.24 -14.81
C TYR A 117 -10.15 -12.63 -13.47
N VAL A 118 -11.45 -12.36 -13.27
CA VAL A 118 -12.02 -11.97 -11.95
C VAL A 118 -11.46 -12.78 -10.77
N PRO A 119 -11.22 -14.11 -10.87
CA PRO A 119 -10.59 -14.86 -9.79
C PRO A 119 -9.18 -14.36 -9.40
N ALA A 120 -8.37 -13.91 -10.35
CA ALA A 120 -7.02 -13.39 -10.07
C ALA A 120 -7.07 -12.06 -9.29
N TYR A 121 -7.98 -11.14 -9.65
CA TYR A 121 -8.17 -9.89 -8.92
C TYR A 121 -8.68 -10.15 -7.50
N ARG A 122 -9.65 -11.07 -7.34
CA ARG A 122 -10.14 -11.48 -6.01
C ARG A 122 -9.06 -12.13 -5.16
N ARG A 123 -8.17 -12.93 -5.76
CA ARG A 123 -7.00 -13.50 -5.07
C ARG A 123 -6.07 -12.40 -4.57
N ALA A 124 -5.75 -11.40 -5.39
CA ALA A 124 -4.93 -10.27 -4.97
C ALA A 124 -5.56 -9.49 -3.79
N VAL A 125 -6.88 -9.28 -3.81
CA VAL A 125 -7.61 -8.68 -2.67
C VAL A 125 -7.52 -9.56 -1.43
N SER A 126 -7.79 -10.86 -1.55
CA SER A 126 -7.74 -11.79 -0.42
C SER A 126 -6.35 -11.91 0.18
N GLU A 127 -5.31 -11.94 -0.66
CA GLU A 127 -3.92 -11.94 -0.24
C GLU A 127 -3.59 -10.65 0.51
N LEU A 128 -3.96 -9.49 -0.03
CA LEU A 128 -3.78 -8.21 0.62
C LEU A 128 -4.42 -8.18 2.01
N LEU A 129 -5.70 -8.55 2.14
CA LEU A 129 -6.39 -8.53 3.42
C LEU A 129 -5.73 -9.48 4.42
N LYS A 130 -5.32 -10.68 3.98
CA LYS A 130 -4.59 -11.64 4.79
C LYS A 130 -3.25 -11.06 5.29
N VAL A 131 -2.46 -10.47 4.38
CA VAL A 131 -1.17 -9.86 4.73
C VAL A 131 -1.39 -8.68 5.67
N TYR A 132 -2.35 -7.80 5.38
CA TYR A 132 -2.69 -6.66 6.21
C TYR A 132 -3.01 -7.08 7.65
N ILE A 133 -3.97 -8.00 7.83
CA ILE A 133 -4.39 -8.46 9.17
C ILE A 133 -3.20 -9.05 9.93
N SER A 134 -2.32 -9.78 9.23
CA SER A 134 -1.18 -10.43 9.89
C SER A 134 0.02 -9.51 10.16
N GLN A 135 0.19 -8.39 9.44
CA GLN A 135 1.46 -7.66 9.42
C GLN A 135 1.36 -6.15 9.58
N ALA A 136 0.20 -5.52 9.32
CA ALA A 136 0.12 -4.06 9.26
C ALA A 136 0.52 -3.41 10.60
N ASP A 137 -0.11 -3.84 11.70
CA ASP A 137 0.18 -3.26 13.01
C ASP A 137 1.59 -3.61 13.50
N LEU A 138 2.05 -4.85 13.28
CA LEU A 138 3.45 -5.23 13.54
C LEU A 138 4.45 -4.35 12.77
N THR A 139 4.12 -3.96 11.55
CA THR A 139 4.95 -3.06 10.74
C THR A 139 4.97 -1.65 11.35
N PHE A 140 3.82 -1.12 11.77
CA PHE A 140 3.75 0.18 12.45
C PHE A 140 4.50 0.19 13.78
N GLU A 141 4.35 -0.85 14.59
CA GLU A 141 5.09 -1.02 15.84
C GLU A 141 6.60 -1.09 15.61
N SER A 142 7.03 -1.87 14.62
CA SER A 142 8.44 -1.95 14.23
C SER A 142 8.97 -0.58 13.81
N MET A 143 8.21 0.17 12.99
CA MET A 143 8.57 1.53 12.61
C MET A 143 8.67 2.45 13.83
N GLN A 144 7.73 2.36 14.78
CA GLN A 144 7.76 3.16 16.01
C GLN A 144 9.00 2.86 16.86
N LYS A 145 9.35 1.58 17.02
CA LYS A 145 10.56 1.16 17.74
C LYS A 145 11.81 1.72 17.08
N SER A 146 11.92 1.65 15.75
CA SER A 146 13.05 2.23 15.02
C SER A 146 13.13 3.75 15.17
N ILE A 147 11.99 4.45 15.13
CA ILE A 147 11.93 5.92 15.34
C ILE A 147 12.43 6.28 16.74
N LYS A 148 11.95 5.58 17.78
CA LYS A 148 12.39 5.80 19.17
C LYS A 148 13.88 5.51 19.38
N ALA A 149 14.44 4.57 18.61
CA ALA A 149 15.87 4.25 18.64
C ALA A 149 16.74 5.23 17.82
N GLY A 150 16.16 6.29 17.23
CA GLY A 150 16.91 7.26 16.43
C GLY A 150 17.37 6.74 15.07
N VAL A 151 16.83 5.61 14.60
CA VAL A 151 17.18 5.04 13.29
C VAL A 151 16.41 5.78 12.20
N ALA A 152 17.03 6.81 11.63
CA ALA A 152 16.53 7.50 10.44
C ALA A 152 16.42 6.52 9.25
N CYS A 153 15.32 6.58 8.49
CA CYS A 153 15.15 5.74 7.31
C CYS A 153 15.71 6.45 6.08
N ILE A 154 16.46 5.70 5.26
CA ILE A 154 16.87 6.06 3.90
C ILE A 154 15.59 6.17 3.06
N HIS A 155 15.36 7.34 2.46
CA HIS A 155 14.24 7.61 1.57
C HIS A 155 14.25 6.57 0.43
N LEU A 156 13.15 5.82 0.24
CA LEU A 156 12.94 5.13 -1.03
C LEU A 156 12.60 6.23 -2.04
N GLU A 157 13.55 6.52 -2.92
CA GLU A 157 13.40 7.51 -3.98
C GLU A 157 12.09 7.32 -4.75
N LYS A 158 11.47 8.44 -5.13
CA LYS A 158 10.39 8.44 -6.12
C LYS A 158 10.98 7.98 -7.46
N VAL A 159 10.50 6.83 -7.96
CA VAL A 159 10.69 6.39 -9.35
C VAL A 159 9.68 7.06 -10.27
#